data_AF-A0A838HB12-F1
#
_entry.id   AF-A0A838HB12-F1
#
_cell.length_a   1.000
_cell.length_b   1.000
_cell.length_c   1.000
_cell.angle_alpha   90.00
_cell.angle_beta   90.00
_cell.angle_gamma   90.00
#
_symmetry.space_group_name_H-M   'P 1'
#
loop_
_entity.id
_entity.type
_entity.pdbx_description
1 polymer ?
#
loop_
_entity_poly.entity_id
_entity_poly.type
_entity_poly.pdbx_seq_one_letter_code
_entity_poly.pdbx_strand_id
1 'polypeptide(L)'
;MHGGVKVYRGAASAARAYVEADRSRADDYYLAEGSGLARRFGAAPGTAVEDLGLLDGDGYEQWGAGHDPKTGEARGRLRRDGSAVRFVEITVNGPKTWSLAAALDPEVAAAYDAAQDRAAEQIIAWVA
;
A
#
# COMPACT_ATOMS: atom_id res chain seq x y z
N MET A 1 1.02 19.32 6.18
CA MET A 1 1.96 18.18 6.25
C MET A 1 2.97 18.32 5.14
N HIS A 2 4.26 18.14 5.42
CA HIS A 2 5.23 17.86 4.35
C HIS A 2 5.12 16.37 4.03
N GLY A 3 4.81 16.01 2.78
CA GLY A 3 4.85 14.63 2.34
C GLY A 3 6.27 14.07 2.51
N GLY A 4 6.39 12.89 3.10
CA GLY A 4 7.67 12.21 3.32
C GLY A 4 7.74 10.95 2.48
N VAL A 5 8.92 10.68 1.92
CA VAL A 5 9.24 9.40 1.29
C VAL A 5 10.03 8.57 2.29
N LYS A 6 9.51 7.41 2.67
CA LYS A 6 10.21 6.48 3.59
C LYS A 6 10.66 5.25 2.83
N VAL A 7 11.98 5.03 2.79
CA VAL A 7 12.57 3.86 2.13
C VAL A 7 12.71 2.73 3.14
N TYR A 8 12.01 1.63 2.91
CA TYR A 8 12.12 0.45 3.76
C TYR A 8 13.21 -0.49 3.25
N ARG A 9 14.15 -0.82 4.14
CA ARG A 9 15.23 -1.79 3.93
C ARG A 9 15.14 -2.87 5.00
N GLY A 10 15.55 -4.09 4.67
CA GLY A 10 15.59 -5.21 5.61
C GLY A 10 14.70 -6.39 5.23
N ALA A 11 14.22 -7.13 6.24
CA ALA A 11 13.40 -8.33 6.07
C ALA A 11 11.95 -7.97 5.73
N ALA A 12 11.32 -8.72 4.82
CA ALA A 12 9.92 -8.49 4.43
C ALA A 12 8.94 -8.74 5.58
N SER A 13 9.23 -9.68 6.47
CA SER A 13 8.45 -9.94 7.68
C SER A 13 8.34 -8.71 8.60
N ALA A 14 9.39 -7.88 8.67
CA ALA A 14 9.36 -6.65 9.44
C ALA A 14 8.59 -5.52 8.73
N ALA A 15 8.34 -5.62 7.42
CA ALA A 15 7.41 -4.75 6.69
C ALA A 15 5.96 -5.13 6.93
N ARG A 16 5.68 -6.44 6.99
CA ARG A 16 4.37 -6.96 7.40
C ARG A 16 4.03 -6.51 8.82
N ALA A 17 4.99 -6.63 9.75
CA ALA A 17 4.81 -6.15 11.11
C ALA A 17 4.47 -4.65 11.15
N TYR A 18 4.96 -3.83 10.22
CA TYR A 18 4.60 -2.42 10.16
C TYR A 18 3.11 -2.18 9.82
N VAL A 19 2.55 -2.97 8.90
CA VAL A 19 1.12 -2.89 8.53
C VAL A 19 0.23 -3.57 9.60
N GLU A 20 0.78 -4.58 10.29
CA GLU A 20 0.04 -5.35 11.29
C GLU A 20 0.14 -4.81 12.73
N ALA A 21 1.16 -4.04 13.10
CA ALA A 21 1.43 -3.66 14.50
C ALA A 21 0.77 -2.35 14.98
N ASP A 22 0.25 -1.49 14.09
CA ASP A 22 -0.40 -0.22 14.49
C ASP A 22 -1.88 -0.43 14.91
N ARG A 23 -2.12 -1.46 15.74
CA ARG A 23 -3.45 -1.94 16.18
C ARG A 23 -3.96 -1.31 17.49
N SER A 24 -3.48 -0.14 17.91
CA SER A 24 -4.01 0.53 19.11
C SER A 24 -5.25 1.36 18.78
N ARG A 25 -6.38 0.68 18.61
CA ARG A 25 -7.79 1.14 18.51
C ARG A 25 -8.06 2.65 18.70
N ALA A 26 -8.45 3.29 17.61
CA ALA A 26 -9.81 3.82 17.41
C ALA A 26 -10.00 4.04 15.89
N ASP A 27 -10.93 3.28 15.31
CA ASP A 27 -11.38 3.30 13.91
C ASP A 27 -10.49 2.51 12.94
N ASP A 28 -11.10 1.50 12.31
CA ASP A 28 -10.49 0.37 11.59
C ASP A 28 -9.75 0.76 10.30
N TYR A 29 -8.68 1.55 10.40
CA TYR A 29 -8.00 2.12 9.23
C TYR A 29 -7.16 1.14 8.43
N TYR A 30 -6.86 -0.06 8.94
CA TYR A 30 -6.06 -1.02 8.17
C TYR A 30 -6.57 -2.45 8.15
N LEU A 31 -7.41 -2.93 9.08
CA LEU A 31 -7.64 -4.39 9.21
C LEU A 31 -8.98 -4.76 9.87
N ALA A 32 -9.93 -5.27 9.07
CA ALA A 32 -10.81 -6.34 9.55
C ALA A 32 -10.12 -7.68 9.27
N GLU A 33 -10.05 -8.57 10.26
CA GLU A 33 -9.46 -9.90 10.10
C GLU A 33 -10.10 -10.63 8.90
N GLY A 34 -9.27 -11.07 7.94
CA GLY A 34 -9.68 -11.99 6.88
C GLY A 34 -10.03 -11.40 5.51
N SER A 35 -10.08 -10.07 5.34
CA SER A 35 -10.32 -9.44 4.03
C SER A 35 -9.22 -8.44 3.66
N GLY A 36 -8.20 -8.92 2.93
CA GLY A 36 -7.20 -8.13 2.20
C GLY A 36 -6.54 -6.96 2.93
N LEU A 37 -5.30 -7.13 3.40
CA LEU A 37 -4.51 -6.06 4.04
C LEU A 37 -4.08 -4.96 3.04
N ALA A 38 -3.98 -5.28 1.75
CA ALA A 38 -3.55 -4.34 0.73
C ALA A 38 -4.10 -4.70 -0.66
N ARG A 39 -4.45 -3.71 -1.47
CA ARG A 39 -4.65 -3.88 -2.92
C ARG A 39 -3.29 -3.76 -3.61
N ARG A 40 -2.98 -4.65 -4.55
CA ARG A 40 -1.72 -4.63 -5.32
C ARG A 40 -1.96 -4.26 -6.77
N PHE A 41 -1.00 -3.55 -7.34
CA PHE A 41 -1.05 -3.09 -8.72
C PHE A 41 0.22 -3.50 -9.48
N GLY A 42 0.07 -3.75 -10.76
CA GLY A 42 1.14 -3.95 -11.73
C GLY A 42 1.23 -2.75 -12.66
N ALA A 43 2.44 -2.30 -12.97
CA ALA A 43 2.65 -1.23 -13.93
C ALA A 43 3.97 -1.45 -14.68
N ALA A 44 3.99 -1.05 -15.95
CA ALA A 44 5.16 -1.12 -16.82
C ALA A 44 5.19 0.11 -17.76
N PRO A 45 6.37 0.51 -18.25
CA PRO A 45 6.48 1.64 -19.16
C PRO A 45 5.59 1.48 -20.39
N GLY A 46 4.72 2.46 -20.64
CA GLY A 46 3.81 2.49 -21.79
C GLY A 46 2.57 1.60 -21.67
N THR A 47 2.31 0.99 -20.50
CA THR A 47 1.08 0.23 -20.24
C THR A 47 0.21 0.92 -19.20
N ALA A 48 -1.10 0.66 -19.24
CA ALA A 48 -1.98 1.07 -18.15
C ALA A 48 -1.61 0.32 -16.85
N VAL A 49 -1.92 0.94 -15.70
CA VAL A 49 -1.83 0.28 -14.40
C VAL A 49 -2.89 -0.83 -14.34
N GLU A 50 -2.47 -2.02 -13.93
CA GLU A 50 -3.33 -3.18 -13.75
C GLU A 50 -3.59 -3.41 -12.26
N ASP A 51 -4.86 -3.59 -11.87
CA ASP A 51 -5.22 -4.07 -10.54
C ASP A 51 -5.03 -5.59 -10.47
N LEU A 52 -4.15 -6.03 -9.58
CA LEU A 52 -3.78 -7.44 -9.40
C LEU A 52 -4.48 -8.09 -8.20
N GLY A 53 -5.43 -7.39 -7.58
CA GLY A 53 -6.29 -7.85 -6.50
C GLY A 53 -5.76 -7.57 -5.10
N LEU A 54 -6.45 -8.13 -4.10
CA LEU A 54 -6.12 -8.00 -2.69
C LEU A 54 -5.02 -8.98 -2.26
N LEU A 55 -4.24 -8.60 -1.25
CA LEU A 55 -3.24 -9.39 -0.56
C LEU A 55 -3.64 -9.58 0.89
N ASP A 56 -3.58 -10.81 1.38
CA ASP A 56 -3.52 -11.09 2.81
C ASP A 56 -2.10 -10.82 3.36
N GLY A 57 -1.87 -11.11 4.64
CA GLY A 57 -0.58 -10.84 5.27
C GLY A 57 0.59 -11.60 4.67
N ASP A 58 0.36 -12.87 4.34
CA ASP A 58 1.39 -13.72 3.71
C ASP A 58 1.68 -13.23 2.29
N GLY A 59 0.65 -12.87 1.54
CA GLY A 59 0.78 -12.29 0.21
C GLY A 59 1.48 -10.93 0.21
N TYR A 60 1.19 -10.08 1.20
CA TYR A 60 1.89 -8.80 1.36
C TYR A 60 3.38 -8.99 1.67
N GLU A 61 3.70 -9.95 2.54
CA GLU A 61 5.09 -10.29 2.86
C GLU A 61 5.85 -10.79 1.62
N GLN A 62 5.25 -11.71 0.86
CA GLN A 62 5.86 -12.20 -0.39
C GLN A 62 6.05 -11.07 -1.41
N TRP A 63 5.05 -10.21 -1.56
CA TRP A 63 5.13 -9.05 -2.44
C TRP A 63 6.29 -8.13 -2.05
N GLY A 64 6.40 -7.75 -0.77
CA GLY A 64 7.50 -6.94 -0.25
C GLY A 64 8.87 -7.62 -0.34
N ALA A 65 8.93 -8.95 -0.27
CA ALA A 65 10.15 -9.73 -0.48
C ALA A 65 10.63 -9.72 -1.94
N GLY A 66 9.77 -9.29 -2.88
CA GLY A 66 10.04 -9.29 -4.32
C GLY A 66 9.60 -10.58 -5.02
N HIS A 67 8.73 -11.37 -4.41
CA HIS A 67 8.12 -12.54 -5.03
C HIS A 67 6.71 -12.22 -5.53
N ASP A 68 6.22 -12.94 -6.53
CA ASP A 68 4.79 -12.93 -6.87
C ASP A 68 4.02 -13.83 -5.86
N PRO A 69 3.03 -13.30 -5.14
CA PRO A 69 2.26 -14.05 -4.14
C PRO A 69 1.48 -15.26 -4.65
N LYS A 70 1.18 -15.33 -5.95
CA LYS A 70 0.43 -16.43 -6.56
C LYS A 70 1.38 -17.52 -7.06
N THR A 71 2.51 -17.15 -7.68
CA THR A 71 3.43 -18.13 -8.30
C THR A 71 4.66 -18.43 -7.46
N GLY A 72 5.01 -17.57 -6.50
CA GLY A 72 6.25 -17.62 -5.73
C GLY A 72 7.50 -17.19 -6.52
N GLU A 73 7.36 -16.86 -7.81
CA GLU A 73 8.47 -16.50 -8.66
C GLU A 73 9.07 -15.14 -8.27
N ALA A 74 10.38 -15.00 -8.46
CA ALA A 74 11.06 -13.73 -8.22
C ALA A 74 10.65 -12.69 -9.27
N ARG A 75 10.25 -11.51 -8.81
CA ARG A 75 9.94 -10.35 -9.65
C ARG A 75 11.25 -9.63 -10.01
N GLY A 76 12.02 -10.26 -10.90
CA GLY A 76 13.33 -9.79 -11.34
C GLY A 76 14.49 -10.25 -10.44
N ARG A 77 15.58 -9.48 -10.43
CA ARG A 77 16.79 -9.83 -9.68
C ARG A 77 16.69 -9.38 -8.23
N LEU A 78 16.53 -10.33 -7.32
CA LEU A 78 16.48 -10.06 -5.89
C LEU A 78 17.88 -9.83 -5.31
N ARG A 79 18.04 -8.72 -4.58
CA ARG A 79 19.22 -8.50 -3.73
C ARG A 79 19.06 -9.25 -2.42
N ARG A 80 20.13 -9.91 -1.98
CA ARG A 80 20.18 -10.69 -0.73
C ARG A 80 20.99 -10.02 0.39
N ASP A 81 21.61 -8.89 0.09
CA ASP A 81 22.37 -8.10 1.06
C ASP A 81 21.45 -7.20 1.90
N GLY A 82 21.97 -6.65 3.01
CA GLY A 82 21.23 -5.74 3.88
C GLY A 82 20.85 -4.39 3.26
N SER A 83 21.30 -4.10 2.03
CA SER A 83 20.95 -2.88 1.30
C SER A 83 19.77 -3.05 0.36
N ALA A 84 19.17 -4.25 0.31
CA ALA A 84 17.96 -4.52 -0.45
C ALA A 84 16.82 -3.59 -0.01
N VAL A 85 16.44 -2.66 -0.90
CA VAL A 85 15.21 -1.89 -0.77
C VAL A 85 14.04 -2.82 -1.07
N ARG A 86 13.06 -2.88 -0.16
CA ARG A 86 11.87 -3.70 -0.33
C ARG A 86 10.73 -2.91 -0.94
N PHE A 87 10.47 -1.74 -0.38
CA PHE A 87 9.49 -0.80 -0.91
C PHE A 87 9.84 0.63 -0.47
N VAL A 88 9.18 1.56 -1.13
CA VAL A 88 9.15 2.97 -0.77
C VAL A 88 7.72 3.29 -0.38
N GLU A 89 7.52 3.84 0.80
CA GLU A 89 6.22 4.29 1.26
C GLU A 89 5.97 5.73 0.78
N ILE A 90 4.78 5.93 0.25
CA ILE A 90 4.24 7.23 -0.15
C ILE A 90 2.84 7.32 0.47
N THR A 91 2.60 8.37 1.26
CA THR A 91 1.31 8.60 1.90
C THR A 91 0.54 9.69 1.17
N VAL A 92 -0.71 9.40 0.77
CA VAL A 92 -1.64 10.37 0.20
C VAL A 92 -2.55 10.90 1.32
N ASN A 93 -2.37 12.16 1.68
CA ASN A 93 -3.16 12.82 2.73
C ASN A 93 -3.78 14.12 2.22
N GLY A 94 -5.02 14.39 2.64
CA GLY A 94 -5.69 15.68 2.46
C GLY A 94 -5.57 16.61 3.68
N PRO A 95 -6.05 17.87 3.55
CA PRO A 95 -6.33 18.75 4.68
C PRO A 95 -7.18 18.05 5.76
N LYS A 96 -6.88 18.32 7.05
CA LYS A 96 -7.61 17.70 8.16
C LYS A 96 -9.12 18.01 8.16
N THR A 97 -9.49 19.16 7.60
CA THR A 97 -10.90 19.55 7.39
C THR A 97 -11.68 18.56 6.53
N TRP A 98 -11.03 17.91 5.56
CA TRP A 98 -11.68 16.89 4.73
C TRP A 98 -11.99 15.63 5.53
N SER A 99 -11.05 15.17 6.36
CA SER A 99 -11.30 14.04 7.28
C SER A 99 -12.42 14.33 8.26
N LEU A 100 -12.52 15.57 8.77
CA LEU A 100 -13.63 15.97 9.64
C LEU A 100 -14.96 15.96 8.90
N ALA A 101 -15.02 16.44 7.66
CA ALA A 101 -16.23 16.41 6.85
C ALA A 101 -16.68 14.98 6.54
N ALA A 102 -15.74 14.11 6.14
CA ALA A 102 -16.01 12.69 5.90
C ALA A 102 -16.54 11.96 7.15
N ALA A 103 -16.05 12.30 8.34
CA ALA A 103 -16.56 11.71 9.59
C ALA A 103 -18.01 12.10 9.93
N LEU A 104 -18.51 13.19 9.34
CA LEU A 104 -19.85 13.72 9.61
C LEU A 104 -20.87 13.36 8.52
N ASP A 105 -20.42 13.08 7.30
CA ASP A 105 -21.27 12.86 6.13
C ASP A 105 -20.80 11.62 5.32
N PRO A 106 -21.61 10.54 5.26
CA PRO A 106 -21.26 9.33 4.52
C PRO A 106 -21.05 9.53 3.02
N GLU A 107 -21.72 10.49 2.38
CA GLU A 107 -21.52 10.77 0.96
C GLU A 107 -20.16 11.44 0.73
N VAL A 108 -19.77 12.34 1.62
CA VAL A 108 -18.43 12.95 1.62
C VAL A 108 -17.36 11.91 1.90
N ALA A 109 -17.61 10.97 2.82
CA ALA A 109 -16.69 9.87 3.08
C ALA A 109 -16.44 9.03 1.82
N ALA A 110 -17.50 8.57 1.16
CA ALA A 110 -17.39 7.78 -0.06
C ALA A 110 -16.68 8.54 -1.20
N ALA A 111 -16.98 9.83 -1.36
CA ALA A 111 -16.31 10.67 -2.35
C ALA A 111 -14.82 10.89 -2.02
N TYR A 112 -14.48 11.03 -0.74
CA TYR A 112 -13.11 11.22 -0.30
C TYR A 112 -12.28 9.94 -0.47
N ASP A 113 -12.81 8.78 -0.10
CA ASP A 113 -12.17 7.48 -0.33
C ASP A 113 -11.90 7.25 -1.83
N ALA A 114 -12.90 7.46 -2.69
CA ALA A 114 -12.74 7.34 -4.14
C ALA A 114 -11.69 8.31 -4.71
N ALA A 115 -11.57 9.51 -4.14
CA ALA A 115 -10.54 10.47 -4.53
C ALA A 115 -9.13 10.01 -4.09
N GLN A 116 -8.99 9.42 -2.90
CA GLN A 116 -7.72 8.86 -2.43
C GLN A 116 -7.29 7.65 -3.27
N ASP A 117 -8.22 6.74 -3.60
CA ASP A 117 -7.97 5.60 -4.49
C ASP A 117 -7.49 6.06 -5.87
N ARG A 118 -8.21 7.02 -6.47
CA ARG A 118 -7.82 7.58 -7.76
C ARG A 118 -6.44 8.24 -7.69
N ALA A 119 -6.14 8.96 -6.63
CA ALA A 119 -4.83 9.59 -6.45
C ALA A 119 -3.71 8.53 -6.40
N ALA A 120 -3.92 7.41 -5.69
CA ALA A 120 -2.97 6.30 -5.66
C ALA A 120 -2.72 5.71 -7.06
N GLU A 121 -3.78 5.45 -7.83
CA GLU A 121 -3.66 4.93 -9.21
C GLU A 121 -2.87 5.89 -10.12
N GLN A 122 -3.12 7.20 -10.03
CA GLN A 122 -2.38 8.21 -10.80
C GLN A 122 -0.89 8.29 -10.40
N ILE A 123 -0.58 8.17 -9.10
CA ILE A 123 0.80 8.16 -8.62
C ILE A 123 1.53 6.92 -9.13
N ILE A 124 0.91 5.74 -9.05
CA ILE A 124 1.49 4.48 -9.56
C ILE A 124 1.75 4.59 -11.07
N ALA A 125 0.78 5.12 -11.83
CA ALA A 125 0.92 5.34 -13.26
C ALA A 125 2.07 6.30 -13.62
N TRP A 126 2.29 7.33 -12.80
CA TRP A 126 3.35 8.31 -13.05
C TRP A 126 4.76 7.80 -12.70
N VAL A 127 4.90 6.91 -11.70
CA VAL A 127 6.19 6.35 -11.28
C VAL A 127 6.67 5.20 -12.19
N ALA A 128 5.75 4.49 -12.85
CA ALA A 128 6.01 3.32 -13.69
C ALA A 128 6.70 3.64 -15.02
#